data_AF-A0A537KIJ1-F1
#
_entry.id   AF-A0A537KIJ1-F1
#
_cell.length_a   1.000
_cell.length_b   1.000
_cell.length_c   1.000
_cell.angle_alpha   90.00
_cell.angle_beta   90.00
_cell.angle_gamma   90.00
#
_symmetry.space_group_name_H-M   'P 1'
#
loop_
_entity.id
_entity.type
_entity.pdbx_description
1 polymer ?
#
loop_
_entity_poly.entity_id
_entity_poly.type
_entity_poly.pdbx_seq_one_letter_code
_entity_poly.pdbx_strand_id
1 'polypeptide(L)' 'MSRDDVHDLRRRKEHILGLGGTDRVQRQHDAGKLTARERLDRLLDPGSFTELDMFVTHHTREFGMDKV' A
#
# COMPACT_ATOMS: atom_id res chain seq x y z
N MET A 1 -9.87 -23.05 -1.20
CA MET A 1 -8.66 -22.25 -0.99
C MET A 1 -7.76 -23.03 -0.06
N SER A 2 -6.51 -23.27 -0.45
CA SER A 2 -5.51 -23.89 0.43
C SER A 2 -5.18 -22.91 1.57
N ARG A 3 -4.69 -23.43 2.70
CA ARG A 3 -4.12 -22.58 3.75
C ARG A 3 -2.99 -21.70 3.20
N ASP A 4 -2.23 -22.22 2.25
CA ASP A 4 -1.10 -21.53 1.62
C ASP A 4 -1.55 -20.27 0.84
N ASP A 5 -2.68 -20.36 0.12
CA ASP A 5 -3.24 -19.23 -0.64
C ASP A 5 -3.60 -18.05 0.28
N VAL A 6 -4.15 -18.36 1.46
CA VAL A 6 -4.53 -17.36 2.45
C VAL A 6 -3.29 -16.70 3.06
N HIS A 7 -2.23 -17.47 3.29
CA HIS A 7 -0.95 -16.93 3.77
C HIS A 7 -0.32 -15.99 2.75
N ASP A 8 -0.31 -16.36 1.46
CA ASP A 8 0.20 -15.51 0.39
C ASP A 8 -0.59 -14.20 0.27
N LEU A 9 -1.93 -14.27 0.28
CA LEU A 9 -2.78 -13.08 0.24
C LEU A 9 -2.48 -12.11 1.39
N ARG A 10 -2.34 -12.62 2.61
CA ARG A 10 -2.03 -11.79 3.80
C ARG A 10 -0.66 -11.12 3.66
N ARG A 11 0.35 -11.86 3.21
CA ARG A 11 1.69 -11.33 2.95
C ARG A 11 1.68 -10.20 1.93
N ARG A 12 0.98 -10.37 0.80
CA ARG A 12 0.84 -9.31 -0.22
C ARG A 12 0.15 -8.07 0.34
N LYS A 13 -0.90 -8.26 1.14
CA LYS A 13 -1.61 -7.16 1.81
C LYS A 13 -0.68 -6.41 2.76
N GLU A 14 0.06 -7.10 3.62
CA GLU A 14 1.03 -6.50 4.54
C GLU A 14 2.09 -5.67 3.80
N HIS A 15 2.61 -6.19 2.68
CA HIS A 15 3.56 -5.47 1.85
C HIS A 15 2.98 -4.14 1.33
N ILE A 16 1.76 -4.15 0.79
CA ILE A 16 1.09 -2.95 0.26
C ILE A 16 0.77 -1.95 1.38
N LEU A 17 0.38 -2.44 2.57
CA LEU A 17 0.17 -1.59 3.75
C LEU A 17 1.47 -0.93 4.23
N GLY A 18 2.62 -1.53 3.94
CA GLY A 18 3.95 -0.94 4.19
C GLY A 18 4.29 0.26 3.30
N LEU A 19 3.41 0.62 2.35
CA LEU A 19 3.60 1.73 1.40
C LEU A 19 4.94 1.59 0.65
N GLY A 20 5.66 2.69 0.46
CA GLY A 20 6.99 2.68 -0.17
C GLY A 20 8.14 2.27 0.75
N GLY A 21 7.84 1.61 1.88
CA GLY A 21 8.81 1.26 2.92
C GLY A 21 9.03 2.37 3.97
N THR A 22 9.61 1.99 5.11
CA THR A 22 9.84 2.84 6.29
C THR A 22 10.55 4.15 5.94
N ASP A 23 11.58 4.08 5.11
CA ASP A 23 12.39 5.26 4.76
C ASP A 23 11.58 6.31 4.00
N ARG A 24 10.70 5.88 3.09
CA ARG A 24 9.86 6.80 2.31
C ARG A 24 8.74 7.38 3.16
N VAL A 25 8.20 6.60 4.09
CA VAL A 25 7.21 7.08 5.08
C VAL A 25 7.84 8.14 5.97
N GLN A 26 9.02 7.86 6.53
CA GLN A 26 9.73 8.79 7.39
C GLN A 26 10.03 10.11 6.66
N ARG A 27 10.47 10.05 5.39
CA ARG A 27 10.66 11.27 4.57
C ARG A 27 9.40 12.11 4.41
N GLN A 28 8.20 11.51 4.38
CA GLN A 28 6.97 12.30 4.36
C GLN A 28 6.76 13.01 5.69
N HIS A 29 6.92 12.29 6.80
CA HIS A 29 6.76 12.84 8.14
C HIS A 29 7.77 13.94 8.45
N ASP A 30 9.04 13.74 8.08
CA ASP A 30 10.11 14.74 8.23
C ASP A 30 9.81 16.02 7.44
N ALA A 31 9.12 15.89 6.31
CA ALA A 31 8.65 17.04 5.52
C ALA A 31 7.35 17.66 6.07
N GLY A 32 6.86 17.25 7.24
CA GLY A 32 5.62 17.71 7.86
C GLY A 32 4.36 17.23 7.14
N LYS A 33 4.45 16.15 6.34
CA LYS A 33 3.35 15.63 5.53
C LYS A 33 2.87 14.30 6.07
N LEU A 34 1.56 14.10 5.99
CA LEU A 34 0.94 12.79 6.18
C LEU A 34 1.14 11.92 4.92
N THR A 35 1.18 10.61 5.11
CA THR A 35 1.06 9.62 4.04
C THR A 35 -0.33 9.66 3.40
N ALA A 36 -0.50 9.01 2.24
CA ALA A 36 -1.80 8.98 1.58
C ALA A 36 -2.89 8.34 2.46
N ARG A 37 -2.59 7.22 3.13
CA ARG A 37 -3.54 6.53 4.02
C ARG A 37 -3.86 7.34 5.28
N GLU A 38 -2.87 7.95 5.91
CA GLU A 38 -3.10 8.84 7.08
C GLU A 38 -4.00 10.03 6.74
N ARG A 39 -3.96 10.54 5.49
CA ARG A 39 -4.89 11.59 5.04
C ARG A 39 -6.32 11.06 4.93
N LEU A 40 -6.52 9.84 4.46
CA LEU A 40 -7.84 9.19 4.39
C LEU A 40 -8.40 8.97 5.79
N ASP A 41 -7.58 8.44 6.72
CA ASP A 41 -7.97 8.19 8.11
C ASP A 41 -8.37 9.48 8.83
N ARG A 42 -7.79 10.62 8.45
CA ARG A 42 -8.15 11.94 9.00
C ARG A 42 -9.41 12.54 8.37
N LEU A 43 -9.73 12.16 7.14
CA LEU A 43 -10.84 12.72 6.38
C LEU A 43 -12.15 11.97 6.61
N LEU A 44 -12.07 10.64 6.74
CA LEU A 44 -13.23 9.74 6.76
C LEU A 44 -13.56 9.30 8.19
N ASP A 45 -14.81 8.92 8.41
CA ASP A 45 -15.23 8.37 9.69
C ASP A 45 -14.47 7.06 9.98
N PRO A 46 -14.02 6.83 11.23
CA PRO A 46 -13.28 5.62 11.58
C PRO A 46 -14.02 4.34 11.17
N GLY A 47 -13.33 3.49 10.41
CA GLY A 47 -13.87 2.20 9.94
C GLY A 47 -14.82 2.28 8.76
N SER A 48 -15.10 3.47 8.20
CA SER A 48 -15.97 3.62 7.03
C SER A 48 -15.25 3.34 5.70
N PHE A 49 -13.93 3.47 5.65
CA PHE A 49 -13.17 3.33 4.41
C PHE A 49 -13.08 1.87 3.95
N THR A 50 -13.51 1.62 2.70
CA THR A 50 -13.35 0.33 2.01
C THR A 50 -12.49 0.55 0.77
N GLU A 51 -11.30 -0.04 0.78
CA GLU A 51 -10.33 0.12 -0.30
C GLU A 51 -10.68 -0.75 -1.52
N LEU A 52 -10.63 -0.15 -2.70
CA LEU A 52 -10.76 -0.84 -3.99
C LEU A 52 -9.38 -0.95 -4.64
N ASP A 53 -9.20 -1.94 -5.51
CA ASP A 53 -8.03 -2.06 -6.39
C ASP A 53 -6.67 -2.11 -5.68
N MET A 54 -6.65 -2.58 -4.42
CA MET A 54 -5.44 -2.67 -3.58
C MET A 54 -4.25 -3.38 -4.26
N PHE A 55 -4.50 -4.36 -5.11
CA PHE A 55 -3.47 -5.19 -5.76
C PHE A 55 -3.17 -4.78 -7.22
N VAL A 56 -3.69 -3.65 -7.70
CA VAL A 56 -3.43 -3.19 -9.07
C VAL A 56 -1.96 -2.81 -9.23
N THR A 57 -1.39 -3.20 -10.36
CA THR A 57 -0.02 -2.85 -10.78
C THR A 57 -0.05 -2.36 -12.22
N HIS A 58 0.94 -1.57 -12.62
CA HIS A 58 1.03 -1.13 -14.00
C HIS A 58 1.44 -2.29 -14.93
N HIS A 59 1.12 -2.20 -16.23
CA HIS A 59 1.45 -3.25 -17.20
C HIS A 59 2.69 -2.95 -18.06
N THR A 60 3.24 -1.73 -17.96
CA THR A 60 4.45 -1.28 -18.67
C THR A 60 5.65 -2.17 -18.36
N ARG A 61 6.42 -2.54 -19.38
CA ARG A 61 7.61 -3.41 -19.25
C ARG A 61 8.90 -2.71 -19.66
N GLU A 62 8.79 -1.55 -20.28
CA GLU A 62 9.88 -0.72 -20.72
C GLU A 62 10.73 -0.27 -19.52
N PHE A 63 12.04 -0.06 -19.74
CA PHE A 63 12.98 0.44 -18.73
C PHE A 63 13.03 -0.35 -17.41
N GLY A 64 12.65 -1.64 -17.43
CA GLY A 64 12.66 -2.50 -16.24
C GLY A 64 11.53 -2.20 -15.24
N MET A 65 10.47 -1.52 -15.70
CA MET A 65 9.34 -1.19 -14.84
C MET A 65 8.58 -2.44 -14.36
N ASP A 66 8.67 -3.57 -15.07
CA ASP A 66 8.06 -4.85 -14.68
C ASP A 66 8.61 -5.47 -13.39
N LYS A 67 9.67 -4.87 -12.82
CA LYS A 67 10.39 -5.34 -11.62
C LYS A 67 10.26 -4.40 -10.42
N VAL A 68 9.47 -3.33 -10.55
CA VAL A 68 9.30 -2.28 -9.53
C VAL A 68 8.24 -2.66 -8.50
#